data_AF-A0A379UVB9-F1
#
_entry.id   AF-A0A379UVB9-F1
#
_cell.length_a   1.000
_cell.length_b   1.000
_cell.length_c   1.000
_cell.angle_alpha   90.00
_cell.angle_beta   90.00
_cell.angle_gamma   90.00
#
_symmetry.space_group_name_H-M   'P 1'
#
loop_
_entity.id
_entity.type
_entity.pdbx_description
1 polymer ?
#
loop_
_entity_poly.entity_id
_entity_poly.type
_entity_poly.pdbx_seq_one_letter_code
_entity_poly.pdbx_strand_id
1 'polypeptide(L)'
;MAKVSLEKDKIKFLLVEGVHQKALESLRAAGYTNIEYHKGALDAEQLKASIRDAHFIGLRSRTHLTEEVINAAEKLVAIGCFCIGTNQVDLNAAAKRGIPVF
;
A
#
# COMPACT_ATOMS: atom_id res chain seq x y z
N MET A 1 16.47 24.92 4.82
CA MET A 1 15.06 24.55 4.57
C MET A 1 14.72 23.41 5.51
N ALA A 2 13.74 23.57 6.41
CA ALA A 2 13.30 22.47 7.26
C ALA A 2 12.77 21.34 6.35
N LYS A 3 13.33 20.13 6.49
CA LYS A 3 12.73 18.90 5.91
C LYS A 3 11.42 18.69 6.65
N VAL A 4 10.33 19.24 6.11
CA VAL A 4 8.97 19.12 6.67
C VAL A 4 8.31 17.76 6.36
N SER A 5 8.98 16.91 5.58
CA SER A 5 8.51 15.60 5.15
C SER A 5 9.44 14.49 5.63
N LEU A 6 8.84 13.34 5.96
CA LEU A 6 9.57 12.11 6.24
C LEU A 6 10.58 11.84 5.12
N GLU A 7 11.77 11.36 5.47
CA GLU A 7 12.76 10.98 4.46
C GLU A 7 12.19 9.83 3.62
N LYS A 8 12.37 9.89 2.29
CA LYS A 8 11.68 8.99 1.35
C LYS A 8 12.05 7.52 1.53
N ASP A 9 13.22 7.24 2.09
CA ASP A 9 13.68 5.92 2.51
C ASP A 9 12.91 5.35 3.72
N LYS A 10 12.28 6.20 4.53
CA LYS A 10 11.44 5.77 5.65
C LYS A 10 9.98 5.51 5.25
N ILE A 11 9.60 5.90 4.04
CA ILE A 11 8.26 5.69 3.49
C ILE A 11 8.20 4.29 2.88
N LYS A 12 7.56 3.37 3.60
CA LYS A 12 7.41 1.97 3.19
C LYS A 12 6.27 1.81 2.17
N PHE A 13 6.61 1.26 1.00
CA PHE A 13 5.66 0.80 -0.01
C PHE A 13 5.53 -0.72 0.06
N LEU A 14 4.32 -1.22 0.35
CA LEU A 14 3.99 -2.64 0.25
C LEU A 14 3.31 -2.91 -1.09
N LEU A 15 3.92 -3.73 -1.94
CA LEU A 15 3.39 -4.10 -3.25
C LEU A 15 3.15 -5.61 -3.30
N VAL A 16 1.90 -6.03 -3.52
CA VAL A 16 1.51 -7.44 -3.53
C VAL A 16 0.99 -7.87 -4.91
N GLU A 17 0.84 -9.18 -5.10
CA GLU A 17 0.30 -9.79 -6.33
C GLU A 17 1.10 -9.52 -7.61
N GLY A 18 2.40 -9.26 -7.44
CA GLY A 18 3.32 -9.17 -8.56
C GLY A 18 2.99 -8.02 -9.51
N VAL A 19 2.80 -6.81 -8.96
CA VAL A 19 2.68 -5.59 -9.77
C VAL A 19 3.87 -5.46 -10.74
N HIS A 20 3.63 -4.87 -11.90
CA HIS A 20 4.63 -4.81 -12.96
C HIS A 20 5.91 -4.10 -12.51
N GLN A 21 7.08 -4.56 -12.96
CA GLN A 21 8.39 -4.02 -12.53
C GLN A 21 8.54 -2.51 -12.76
N LYS A 22 7.93 -1.98 -13.83
CA LYS A 22 7.82 -0.53 -14.07
C LYS A 22 7.27 0.27 -12.87
N ALA A 23 6.38 -0.29 -12.05
CA ALA A 23 5.90 0.38 -10.85
C ALA A 23 7.03 0.57 -9.83
N LEU A 24 7.87 -0.45 -9.64
CA LEU A 24 9.03 -0.40 -8.75
C LEU A 24 10.09 0.56 -9.30
N GLU A 25 10.34 0.53 -10.61
CA GLU A 25 11.26 1.46 -11.29
C GLU A 25 10.83 2.91 -11.10
N SER A 26 9.54 3.22 -11.32
CA SER A 26 8.99 4.56 -11.10
C SER A 26 9.12 5.02 -9.65
N LEU A 27 8.84 4.14 -8.68
CA LEU A 27 9.00 4.46 -7.26
C LEU A 27 10.45 4.75 -6.90
N ARG A 28 11.39 3.90 -7.34
CA ARG A 28 12.83 4.10 -7.12
C ARG A 28 13.34 5.37 -7.78
N ALA A 29 12.92 5.65 -9.02
CA ALA A 29 13.26 6.88 -9.73
C ALA A 29 12.74 8.14 -8.99
N ALA A 30 11.60 8.03 -8.32
CA ALA A 30 11.07 9.10 -7.47
C ALA A 30 11.74 9.20 -6.08
N GLY A 31 12.71 8.32 -5.78
CA GLY A 31 13.47 8.30 -4.53
C GLY A 31 12.86 7.43 -3.42
N TYR A 32 11.81 6.67 -3.70
CA TYR A 32 11.23 5.70 -2.77
C TYR A 32 11.95 4.36 -2.91
N THR A 33 12.84 4.06 -1.98
CA THR A 33 13.69 2.85 -2.02
C THR A 33 13.19 1.75 -1.09
N ASN A 34 12.38 2.09 -0.09
CA ASN A 34 11.81 1.15 0.87
C ASN A 34 10.55 0.51 0.29
N ILE A 35 10.76 -0.51 -0.52
CA ILE A 35 9.72 -1.23 -1.25
C ILE A 35 9.75 -2.70 -0.83
N GLU A 36 8.70 -3.15 -0.17
CA GLU A 36 8.41 -4.56 0.09
C GLU A 36 7.58 -5.11 -1.06
N TYR A 37 8.09 -6.10 -1.79
CA TYR A 37 7.45 -6.62 -3.00
C TYR A 37 7.18 -8.12 -2.90
N HIS A 38 5.93 -8.51 -3.11
CA HIS A 38 5.46 -9.88 -3.10
C HIS A 38 4.85 -10.25 -4.46
N LYS A 39 5.30 -11.37 -5.03
CA LYS A 39 4.73 -11.90 -6.28
C LYS A 39 3.31 -12.45 -6.10
N GLY A 40 2.99 -12.90 -4.89
CA GLY A 40 1.68 -13.48 -4.52
C GLY A 40 0.81 -12.49 -3.75
N ALA A 41 -0.44 -12.89 -3.55
CA ALA A 41 -1.25 -12.30 -2.48
C ALA A 41 -0.72 -12.83 -1.14
N LEU A 42 -0.81 -12.01 -0.10
CA LEU A 42 -0.52 -12.40 1.27
C LEU A 42 -1.78 -12.99 1.91
N ASP A 43 -1.61 -13.92 2.85
CA ASP A 43 -2.71 -14.32 3.73
C ASP A 43 -3.11 -13.17 4.67
N ALA A 44 -4.22 -13.33 5.38
CA ALA A 44 -4.76 -12.26 6.22
C ALA A 44 -3.81 -11.85 7.37
N GLU A 45 -3.09 -12.79 7.97
CA GLU A 45 -2.19 -12.51 9.10
C GLU A 45 -0.91 -11.82 8.61
N GLN A 46 -0.33 -12.33 7.53
CA GLN A 46 0.82 -11.74 6.85
C GLN A 46 0.48 -10.34 6.31
N LEU A 47 -0.70 -10.16 5.73
CA LEU A 47 -1.15 -8.87 5.24
C LEU A 47 -1.24 -7.85 6.38
N LYS A 48 -1.86 -8.23 7.51
CA LYS A 48 -1.93 -7.37 8.72
C LYS A 48 -0.54 -7.05 9.28
N ALA A 49 0.39 -8.00 9.24
CA ALA A 49 1.75 -7.78 9.71
C ALA A 49 2.52 -6.82 8.78
N SER A 50 2.49 -7.07 7.46
CA SER A 50 3.21 -6.26 6.46
C SER A 50 2.63 -4.86 6.28
N ILE A 51 1.31 -4.68 6.42
CA ILE A 51 0.64 -3.39 6.23
C ILE A 51 0.74 -2.46 7.45
N ARG A 52 1.03 -3.00 8.65
CA ARG A 52 1.02 -2.26 9.92
C ARG A 52 1.86 -0.99 9.87
N ASP A 53 3.05 -1.09 9.31
CA ASP A 53 4.02 0.00 9.16
C ASP A 53 4.12 0.55 7.72
N ALA A 54 3.28 0.06 6.80
CA ALA A 54 3.25 0.52 5.42
C ALA A 54 2.60 1.90 5.32
N HIS A 55 3.22 2.78 4.53
CA HIS A 55 2.66 4.09 4.22
C HIS A 55 1.81 4.02 2.96
N PHE A 56 2.17 3.15 2.03
CA PHE A 56 1.43 2.91 0.80
C PHE A 56 1.29 1.42 0.59
N ILE A 57 0.13 0.99 0.10
CA ILE A 57 -0.09 -0.36 -0.38
C ILE A 57 -0.54 -0.35 -1.83
N GLY A 58 0.10 -1.18 -2.65
CA GLY A 58 -0.28 -1.49 -4.02
C GLY A 58 -0.74 -2.93 -4.14
N LEU A 59 -1.98 -3.15 -4.56
CA LEU A 59 -2.56 -4.49 -4.71
C LEU A 59 -3.25 -4.68 -6.07
N ARG A 60 -3.72 -5.90 -6.34
CA ARG A 60 -4.52 -6.24 -7.52
C ARG A 60 -5.85 -6.82 -7.05
N SER A 61 -6.38 -7.83 -7.73
CA SER A 61 -7.75 -8.30 -7.52
C SER A 61 -7.94 -9.35 -6.43
N ARG A 62 -6.87 -10.01 -5.94
CA ARG A 62 -7.01 -11.10 -4.95
C ARG A 62 -6.87 -10.63 -3.51
N THR A 63 -6.14 -9.56 -3.26
CA THR A 63 -5.97 -9.01 -1.91
C THR A 63 -7.23 -8.26 -1.50
N HIS A 64 -7.80 -8.60 -0.35
CA HIS A 64 -8.98 -7.94 0.17
C HIS A 64 -8.61 -6.99 1.32
N LEU A 65 -8.80 -5.70 1.11
CA LEU A 65 -8.64 -4.67 2.14
C LEU A 65 -9.98 -4.40 2.81
N THR A 66 -10.28 -5.23 3.80
CA THR A 66 -11.45 -5.03 4.68
C THR A 66 -11.20 -3.89 5.66
N GLU A 67 -12.27 -3.39 6.29
CA GLU A 67 -12.18 -2.41 7.39
C GLU A 67 -11.20 -2.87 8.49
N GLU A 68 -11.15 -4.16 8.81
CA GLU A 68 -10.23 -4.70 9.81
C GLU A 68 -8.75 -4.57 9.39
N VAL A 69 -8.43 -4.91 8.13
CA VAL A 69 -7.06 -4.78 7.60
C VAL A 69 -6.67 -3.31 7.50
N ILE A 70 -7.59 -2.46 7.04
CA ILE A 70 -7.38 -1.02 6.96
C ILE A 70 -7.11 -0.46 8.35
N ASN A 71 -7.89 -0.82 9.37
CA ASN A 71 -7.71 -0.33 10.74
C ASN A 71 -6.41 -0.82 11.40
N ALA A 72 -5.91 -2.00 11.02
CA ALA A 72 -4.61 -2.51 11.47
C ALA A 72 -3.42 -1.74 10.87
N ALA A 73 -3.64 -0.97 9.79
CA ALA A 73 -2.59 -0.21 9.12
C ALA A 73 -2.39 1.17 9.76
N GLU A 74 -1.47 1.27 10.71
CA GLU A 74 -1.28 2.46 11.55
C GLU A 74 -0.72 3.66 10.77
N LYS A 75 0.05 3.42 9.71
CA LYS A 75 0.77 4.46 8.95
C LYS A 75 0.22 4.69 7.53
N LEU A 76 -0.87 4.02 7.17
CA LEU A 76 -1.36 4.00 5.79
C LEU A 76 -1.83 5.38 5.34
N VAL A 77 -1.26 5.88 4.25
CA VAL A 77 -1.53 7.19 3.65
C VAL A 77 -2.38 7.04 2.40
N ALA A 78 -2.13 6.05 1.55
CA ALA A 78 -2.94 5.80 0.35
C ALA A 78 -2.91 4.32 -0.09
N ILE A 79 -3.93 3.95 -0.86
CA ILE A 79 -4.09 2.63 -1.46
C ILE A 79 -4.06 2.78 -2.98
N GLY A 80 -3.29 1.95 -3.67
CA GLY A 80 -3.26 1.85 -5.13
C GLY A 80 -3.78 0.51 -5.61
N CYS A 81 -4.85 0.51 -6.39
CA CYS A 81 -5.38 -0.63 -7.11
C CYS A 81 -4.71 -0.69 -8.49
N PHE A 82 -3.75 -1.60 -8.66
CA PHE A 82 -3.09 -1.87 -9.96
C PHE A 82 -3.97 -2.74 -10.88
N CYS A 83 -5.26 -2.42 -10.93
CA CYS A 83 -6.31 -3.05 -11.71
C CYS A 83 -7.46 -2.06 -11.94
N ILE A 84 -8.40 -2.41 -12.83
CA ILE A 84 -9.54 -1.52 -13.15
C ILE A 84 -10.54 -1.45 -11.98
N GLY A 85 -10.76 -2.57 -11.29
CA GLY A 85 -11.74 -2.65 -10.20
C GLY A 85 -11.14 -2.32 -8.83
N THR A 86 -12.01 -1.80 -7.95
CA THR A 86 -11.69 -1.49 -6.54
C THR A 86 -12.59 -2.25 -5.55
N ASN A 87 -13.37 -3.23 -6.03
CA ASN A 87 -14.36 -3.98 -5.23
C ASN A 87 -13.76 -4.74 -4.03
N GLN A 88 -12.48 -5.07 -4.11
CA GLN A 88 -11.70 -5.75 -3.09
C GLN A 88 -11.22 -4.81 -1.97
N VAL A 89 -11.53 -3.51 -2.07
CA VAL A 89 -11.19 -2.49 -1.07
C VAL A 89 -12.47 -1.93 -0.46
N ASP A 90 -12.53 -1.90 0.88
CA ASP A 90 -13.59 -1.17 1.58
C ASP A 90 -13.35 0.34 1.46
N LEU A 91 -13.94 0.93 0.42
CA LEU A 91 -13.82 2.34 0.10
C LEU A 91 -14.37 3.23 1.22
N ASN A 92 -15.39 2.78 1.94
CA ASN A 92 -15.99 3.54 3.03
C ASN A 92 -15.06 3.57 4.25
N ALA A 93 -14.47 2.43 4.61
CA ALA A 93 -13.48 2.35 5.68
C ALA A 93 -12.22 3.18 5.36
N ALA A 94 -11.72 3.10 4.12
CA ALA A 94 -10.61 3.93 3.66
C ALA A 94 -10.93 5.43 3.74
N ALA A 95 -12.09 5.84 3.22
CA ALA A 95 -12.53 7.23 3.23
C ALA A 95 -12.70 7.79 4.65
N LYS A 96 -13.28 7.02 5.59
CA LYS A 96 -13.41 7.42 7.00
C LYS A 96 -12.07 7.71 7.67
N ARG A 97 -11.00 7.03 7.24
CA ARG A 97 -9.63 7.27 7.72
C ARG A 97 -8.86 8.34 6.93
N GLY A 98 -9.47 8.95 5.91
CA GLY A 98 -8.81 9.92 5.05
C GLY A 98 -7.78 9.29 4.10
N ILE A 99 -7.94 8.01 3.77
CA ILE A 99 -7.03 7.26 2.90
C ILE A 99 -7.62 7.23 1.48
N PRO A 100 -7.06 7.98 0.51
CA PRO A 100 -7.48 7.90 -0.88
C PRO A 100 -7.14 6.53 -1.50
N VAL A 101 -8.02 6.09 -2.41
CA VAL A 101 -7.87 4.88 -3.22
C VAL A 101 -7.75 5.30 -4.68
N PHE A 102 -6.70 4.83 -5.36
CA PHE A 102 -6.40 5.09 -6.77
C PHE A 102 -6.53 3.83 -7.61
#